data_AF-A0A0B7HLH0-F1
#
_entry.id   AF-A0A0B7HLH0-F1
#
_cell.length_a   1.000
_cell.length_b   1.000
_cell.length_c   1.000
_cell.angle_alpha   90.00
_cell.angle_beta   90.00
_cell.angle_gamma   90.00
#
_symmetry.space_group_name_H-M   'P 1'
#
loop_
_entity.id
_entity.type
_entity.pdbx_description
1 polymer ?
#
loop_
_entity_poly.entity_id
_entity_poly.type
_entity_poly.pdbx_seq_one_letter_code
_entity_poly.pdbx_strand_id
1 'polypeptide(L)'
;MQPRNLYELLQVMKIRPGMYFYPPTLPSLKNFLSGYFSALFINNIEDNSLDGFDDFVAQKLRFYESTAGFSNMILAYITGFDPKNIIWEDFLAYDISKEQHQKAIELYYKFLEEFNQEKQK
;
A
#
# COMPACT_ATOMS: atom_id res chain seq x y z
N MET A 1 -0.67 -19.29 -14.30
CA MET A 1 -2.08 -19.13 -13.88
C MET A 1 -2.41 -17.65 -14.01
N GLN A 2 -3.51 -17.28 -14.66
CA GLN A 2 -3.93 -15.87 -14.71
C GLN A 2 -4.58 -15.50 -13.36
N PRO A 3 -4.28 -14.33 -12.79
CA PRO A 3 -4.89 -13.89 -11.54
C PRO A 3 -6.38 -13.67 -11.73
N ARG A 4 -7.18 -14.15 -10.77
CA ARG A 4 -8.66 -14.11 -10.83
C ARG A 4 -9.27 -12.94 -10.05
N ASN A 5 -8.49 -12.30 -9.19
CA ASN A 5 -8.89 -11.16 -8.38
C ASN A 5 -7.68 -10.27 -8.09
N LEU A 6 -7.92 -9.09 -7.51
CA LEU A 6 -6.86 -8.12 -7.21
C LEU A 6 -5.80 -8.69 -6.26
N TYR A 7 -6.18 -9.47 -5.25
CA TYR A 7 -5.21 -10.08 -4.33
C TYR A 7 -4.23 -11.00 -5.06
N GLU A 8 -4.73 -11.92 -5.91
CA GLU A 8 -3.90 -12.80 -6.73
C GLU A 8 -3.00 -12.00 -7.68
N LEU A 9 -3.51 -10.92 -8.28
CA LEU A 9 -2.72 -10.02 -9.13
C LEU A 9 -1.58 -9.38 -8.33
N LEU A 10 -1.85 -8.87 -7.14
CA LEU A 10 -0.85 -8.27 -6.27
C LEU A 10 0.22 -9.28 -5.83
N GLN A 11 -0.15 -10.54 -5.57
CA GLN A 11 0.82 -11.60 -5.29
C GLN A 11 1.73 -11.91 -6.49
N VAL A 12 1.20 -11.85 -7.73
CA VAL A 12 2.03 -11.97 -8.93
C VAL A 12 2.98 -10.78 -9.08
N MET A 13 2.49 -9.56 -8.82
CA MET A 13 3.29 -8.33 -8.87
C MET A 13 4.45 -8.35 -7.87
N LYS A 14 4.29 -8.97 -6.69
CA LYS A 14 5.33 -9.13 -5.66
C LYS A 14 6.60 -9.78 -6.20
N ILE A 15 6.47 -10.72 -7.15
CA ILE A 15 7.59 -11.49 -7.71
C ILE A 15 8.46 -10.61 -8.62
N ARG A 16 7.85 -9.70 -9.40
CA ARG A 16 8.56 -8.81 -10.33
C ARG A 16 7.93 -7.41 -10.36
N PRO A 17 8.08 -6.59 -9.30
CA PRO A 17 7.44 -5.28 -9.18
C PRO A 17 7.69 -4.37 -10.39
N GLY A 18 8.93 -4.32 -10.87
CA GLY A 18 9.36 -3.47 -11.98
C GLY A 18 8.70 -3.77 -13.35
N MET A 19 8.01 -4.91 -13.50
CA MET A 19 7.21 -5.21 -14.70
C MET A 19 5.85 -4.51 -14.70
N TYR A 20 5.38 -4.08 -13.54
CA TYR A 20 4.01 -3.56 -13.35
C TYR A 20 4.00 -2.10 -12.93
N PHE A 21 4.98 -1.68 -12.13
CA PHE A 21 5.13 -0.30 -11.70
C PHE A 21 6.61 0.07 -11.57
N TYR A 22 6.94 1.29 -11.99
CA TYR A 22 8.30 1.82 -11.95
C TYR A 22 8.31 3.30 -11.54
N PRO A 23 9.21 3.72 -10.62
CA PRO A 23 10.16 2.88 -9.86
C PRO A 23 9.42 1.93 -8.89
N PRO A 24 10.04 0.84 -8.41
CA PRO A 24 9.40 -0.13 -7.51
C PRO A 24 9.26 0.44 -6.09
N THR A 25 8.37 1.42 -5.92
CA THR A 25 8.11 2.15 -4.68
C THR A 25 6.62 2.14 -4.36
N LEU A 26 6.24 2.34 -3.09
CA LEU A 26 4.83 2.40 -2.70
C LEU A 26 4.02 3.48 -3.41
N PRO A 27 4.55 4.71 -3.68
CA PRO A 27 3.83 5.70 -4.48
C PRO A 27 3.50 5.20 -5.88
N SER A 28 4.43 4.50 -6.55
CA SER A 28 4.18 3.92 -7.87
C SER A 28 3.15 2.78 -7.83
N LEU A 29 3.19 1.94 -6.80
CA LEU A 29 2.17 0.91 -6.58
C LEU A 29 0.79 1.53 -6.30
N LYS A 30 0.73 2.60 -5.49
CA LYS A 30 -0.50 3.35 -5.22
C LYS A 30 -1.06 3.92 -6.53
N ASN A 31 -0.22 4.50 -7.39
CA ASN A 31 -0.65 5.01 -8.70
C ASN A 31 -1.21 3.89 -9.59
N PHE A 32 -0.58 2.71 -9.60
CA PHE A 32 -1.11 1.54 -10.29
C PHE A 32 -2.51 1.17 -9.76
N LEU A 33 -2.68 1.09 -8.44
CA LEU A 33 -3.97 0.77 -7.81
C LEU A 33 -5.04 1.84 -8.12
N SER A 34 -4.68 3.12 -8.08
CA SER A 34 -5.59 4.20 -8.47
C SER A 34 -6.05 4.06 -9.92
N GLY A 35 -5.15 3.70 -10.84
CA GLY A 35 -5.50 3.42 -12.23
C GLY A 35 -6.41 2.19 -12.37
N TYR A 36 -6.12 1.11 -11.64
CA TYR A 36 -6.94 -0.09 -11.59
C TYR A 36 -8.38 0.23 -11.14
N PHE A 37 -8.55 0.88 -9.98
CA PHE A 37 -9.88 1.24 -9.48
C PHE A 37 -10.60 2.24 -10.37
N SER A 38 -9.88 3.20 -10.97
CA SER A 38 -10.46 4.11 -11.95
C SER A 38 -11.00 3.37 -13.17
N ALA A 39 -10.27 2.37 -13.67
CA ALA A 39 -10.71 1.53 -14.79
C ALA A 39 -11.94 0.68 -14.43
N LEU A 40 -12.02 0.16 -13.21
CA LEU A 40 -13.21 -0.56 -12.75
C LEU A 40 -14.42 0.37 -12.65
N PHE A 41 -14.23 1.54 -12.05
CA PHE A 41 -15.27 2.55 -11.86
C PHE A 41 -15.92 2.97 -13.18
N ILE A 42 -15.13 3.31 -14.20
CA ILE A 42 -15.67 3.71 -15.52
C ILE A 42 -16.41 2.57 -16.25
N ASN A 43 -16.15 1.31 -15.85
CA ASN A 43 -16.82 0.13 -16.41
C ASN A 43 -17.95 -0.40 -15.51
N ASN A 44 -18.29 0.30 -14.42
CA ASN A 44 -19.29 -0.12 -13.43
C ASN A 44 -19.01 -1.52 -12.84
N ILE A 45 -17.74 -1.83 -12.61
CA ILE A 45 -17.30 -3.07 -11.94
C ILE A 45 -16.99 -2.72 -10.48
N GLU A 46 -17.63 -3.41 -9.55
CA GLU A 46 -17.35 -3.28 -8.12
C GLU A 46 -16.20 -4.22 -7.70
N ASP A 47 -15.24 -3.70 -6.95
CA ASP A 47 -14.15 -4.46 -6.33
C ASP A 47 -13.82 -3.87 -4.96
N ASN A 48 -14.27 -4.58 -3.92
CA ASN A 48 -14.13 -4.17 -2.52
C ASN A 48 -12.98 -4.91 -1.83
N SER A 49 -12.05 -5.48 -2.60
CA SER A 49 -10.96 -6.32 -2.08
C SER A 49 -10.07 -5.56 -1.10
N LEU A 50 -9.83 -4.27 -1.32
CA LEU A 50 -9.02 -3.41 -0.46
C LEU A 50 -9.82 -2.48 0.47
N ASP A 51 -11.15 -2.60 0.51
CA ASP A 51 -11.98 -1.81 1.43
C ASP A 51 -11.54 -2.05 2.88
N GLY A 52 -11.20 -0.97 3.59
CA GLY A 52 -10.70 -0.98 4.96
C GLY A 52 -9.19 -1.25 5.10
N PHE A 53 -8.44 -1.37 4.00
CA PHE A 53 -7.00 -1.62 4.07
C PHE A 53 -6.22 -0.45 4.69
N ASP A 54 -6.60 0.79 4.42
CA ASP A 54 -5.98 1.96 5.04
C ASP A 54 -6.16 1.95 6.57
N ASP A 55 -7.37 1.65 7.04
CA ASP A 55 -7.67 1.52 8.49
C ASP A 55 -6.90 0.38 9.13
N PHE A 56 -6.80 -0.75 8.44
CA PHE A 56 -5.99 -1.89 8.89
C PHE A 56 -4.52 -1.49 9.08
N VAL A 57 -3.94 -0.79 8.10
CA VAL A 57 -2.55 -0.32 8.18
C VAL A 57 -2.38 0.69 9.32
N ALA A 58 -3.32 1.64 9.46
CA ALA A 58 -3.31 2.61 10.55
C ALA A 58 -3.29 1.92 11.91
N GLN A 59 -4.12 0.89 12.11
CA GLN A 59 -4.16 0.10 13.34
C GLN A 59 -2.84 -0.67 13.59
N LYS A 60 -2.30 -1.36 12.58
CA LYS A 60 -1.04 -2.12 12.72
C LYS A 60 0.14 -1.21 13.09
N LEU A 61 0.17 -0.02 12.53
CA LEU A 61 1.23 0.96 12.75
C LEU A 61 0.94 1.96 13.87
N ARG A 62 -0.24 1.88 14.50
CA ARG A 62 -0.68 2.75 15.60
C ARG A 62 -0.80 4.24 15.23
N PHE A 63 -1.17 4.52 13.98
CA PHE A 63 -1.63 5.86 13.58
C PHE A 63 -3.01 6.12 14.20
N TYR A 64 -3.27 7.39 14.52
CA TYR A 64 -4.58 7.80 15.03
C TYR A 64 -5.67 7.69 13.96
N GLU A 65 -5.31 7.99 12.72
CA GLU A 65 -6.22 8.03 11.58
C GLU A 65 -5.56 7.48 10.31
N SER A 66 -6.38 7.08 9.35
CA SER A 66 -5.97 6.50 8.07
C SER A 66 -5.98 7.50 6.91
N THR A 67 -6.24 8.78 7.18
CA THR A 67 -6.43 9.87 6.19
C THR A 67 -5.24 10.06 5.24
N ALA A 68 -4.02 9.76 5.70
CA ALA A 68 -2.81 9.82 4.89
C ALA A 68 -2.70 8.70 3.85
N GLY A 69 -3.49 7.63 4.00
CA GLY A 69 -3.45 6.41 3.19
C GLY A 69 -2.23 5.53 3.49
N PHE A 70 -2.37 4.23 3.18
CA PHE A 70 -1.41 3.18 3.53
C PHE A 70 0.01 3.50 3.05
N SER A 71 0.16 4.06 1.85
CA SER A 71 1.46 4.34 1.25
C SER A 71 2.28 5.30 2.11
N ASN A 72 1.64 6.38 2.58
CA ASN A 72 2.33 7.38 3.39
C ASN A 72 2.57 6.86 4.81
N MET A 73 1.58 6.19 5.42
CA MET A 73 1.73 5.61 6.76
C MET A 73 2.87 4.59 6.84
N ILE A 74 2.98 3.69 5.85
CA ILE A 74 4.06 2.70 5.79
C ILE A 74 5.41 3.38 5.59
N LEU A 75 5.51 4.35 4.67
CA LEU A 75 6.77 5.06 4.43
C LEU A 75 7.22 5.83 5.67
N ALA A 76 6.33 6.62 6.27
CA ALA A 76 6.59 7.36 7.50
C ALA A 76 7.15 6.45 8.60
N TYR A 77 6.49 5.30 8.82
CA TYR A 77 6.92 4.30 9.78
C TYR A 77 8.33 3.75 9.49
N ILE A 78 8.62 3.39 8.23
CA ILE A 78 9.93 2.89 7.81
C ILE A 78 11.03 3.95 7.94
N THR A 79 10.69 5.22 7.74
CA THR A 79 11.61 6.36 7.90
C THR A 79 11.81 6.79 9.36
N GLY A 80 11.07 6.19 10.30
CA GLY A 80 11.24 6.40 11.75
C GLY A 80 10.43 7.56 12.33
N PHE A 81 9.46 8.11 11.59
CA PHE A 81 8.55 9.11 12.14
C PHE A 81 7.58 8.47 13.14
N ASP A 82 7.25 9.19 14.21
CA ASP A 82 6.29 8.73 15.21
C ASP A 82 4.86 8.78 14.63
N PRO A 83 4.16 7.63 14.50
CA PRO A 83 2.79 7.56 13.99
C PRO A 83 1.77 8.44 14.73
N LYS A 84 2.04 8.81 15.98
CA LYS A 84 1.14 9.61 16.81
C LYS A 84 1.38 11.12 16.71
N ASN A 85 2.59 11.52 16.37
CA ASN A 85 3.04 12.91 16.42
C ASN A 85 3.77 13.32 15.14
N ILE A 86 3.39 12.73 14.01
CA ILE A 86 4.00 13.02 12.72
C ILE A 86 3.68 14.44 12.29
N ILE A 87 4.72 15.17 11.88
CA ILE A 87 4.60 16.42 11.13
C ILE A 87 4.72 16.04 9.65
N TRP A 88 3.59 16.08 8.93
CA TRP A 88 3.53 15.56 7.56
C TRP A 88 4.39 16.36 6.60
N GLU A 89 4.54 17.66 6.81
CA GLU A 89 5.41 18.53 6.00
C GLU A 89 6.87 18.08 6.07
N ASP A 90 7.35 17.73 7.28
CA ASP A 90 8.72 17.23 7.48
C ASP A 90 8.91 15.86 6.81
N PHE A 91 7.91 14.98 6.90
CA PHE A 91 7.93 13.69 6.21
C PHE A 91 7.93 13.86 4.68
N LEU A 92 7.11 14.76 4.13
CA LEU A 92 7.02 14.99 2.69
C LEU A 92 8.29 15.63 2.12
N ALA A 93 9.05 16.35 2.95
CA ALA A 93 10.36 16.90 2.60
C ALA A 93 11.51 15.89 2.78
N TYR A 94 11.27 14.74 3.41
CA TYR A 94 12.29 13.75 3.71
C TYR A 94 12.73 12.98 2.46
N ASP A 95 14.03 12.88 2.23
CA ASP A 95 14.59 12.09 1.12
C ASP A 95 14.59 10.59 1.47
N ILE A 96 13.68 9.84 0.86
CA ILE A 96 13.50 8.41 1.12
C ILE A 96 14.49 7.62 0.28
N SER A 97 15.41 6.94 0.95
CA SER A 97 16.41 6.11 0.28
C SER A 97 15.79 4.91 -0.44
N LYS A 98 16.51 4.37 -1.42
CA LYS A 98 16.12 3.16 -2.15
C LYS A 98 15.88 1.96 -1.22
N GLU A 99 16.68 1.81 -0.17
CA GLU A 99 16.52 0.74 0.82
C GLU A 99 15.24 0.91 1.64
N GLN A 100 14.89 2.14 2.04
CA GLN A 100 13.63 2.43 2.73
C GLN A 100 12.43 2.14 1.82
N HIS A 101 12.49 2.51 0.54
CA HIS A 101 11.45 2.14 -0.42
C HIS A 101 11.27 0.63 -0.56
N GLN A 102 12.37 -0.13 -0.58
CA GLN A 102 12.32 -1.59 -0.65
C GLN A 102 11.67 -2.18 0.62
N LYS A 103 12.10 -1.74 1.81
CA LYS A 103 11.49 -2.15 3.09
C LYS A 103 10.00 -1.82 3.16
N ALA A 104 9.59 -0.69 2.61
CA ALA A 104 8.20 -0.27 2.55
C ALA A 104 7.35 -1.20 1.66
N ILE A 105 7.88 -1.63 0.51
CA ILE A 105 7.21 -2.61 -0.36
C ILE A 105 7.10 -3.98 0.33
N GLU A 106 8.15 -4.44 0.99
CA GLU A 106 8.14 -5.69 1.75
C GLU A 106 7.09 -5.66 2.86
N LEU A 107 7.01 -4.55 3.61
CA LEU A 107 6.03 -4.36 4.68
C LEU A 107 4.59 -4.28 4.14
N TYR A 108 4.37 -3.61 3.01
CA TYR A 108 3.07 -3.61 2.33
C TYR A 108 2.60 -5.03 2.01
N TYR A 109 3.45 -5.86 1.40
CA TYR A 109 3.05 -7.22 1.04
C TYR A 109 2.81 -8.11 2.25
N LYS A 110 3.53 -7.90 3.35
CA LYS A 110 3.24 -8.54 4.64
C LYS A 110 1.84 -8.14 5.15
N PHE A 111 1.53 -6.84 5.16
CA PHE A 111 0.21 -6.36 5.59
C PHE A 111 -0.92 -6.80 4.67
N LEU A 112 -0.70 -6.86 3.37
CA LEU A 112 -1.68 -7.37 2.41
C LEU A 112 -2.03 -8.84 2.69
N GLU A 113 -1.03 -9.67 3.01
CA GLU A 113 -1.21 -11.06 3.36
C GLU A 113 -1.99 -11.22 4.68
N GLU A 114 -1.59 -10.48 5.73
CA GLU A 114 -2.32 -10.48 7.01
C GLU A 114 -3.76 -9.99 6.86
N PHE A 115 -3.98 -8.93 6.10
CA PHE A 115 -5.31 -8.37 5.85
C PHE A 115 -6.23 -9.36 5.12
N ASN A 116 -5.71 -10.04 4.09
CA ASN A 116 -6.48 -11.05 3.37
C ASN A 116 -6.80 -12.26 4.26
N GLN A 117 -5.93 -12.64 5.19
CA GLN A 117 -6.21 -13.70 6.16
C GLN A 117 -7.29 -13.29 7.18
N GLU A 118 -7.32 -12.01 7.60
CA GLU A 118 -8.35 -11.49 8.51
C GLU A 118 -9.73 -11.39 7.85
N LYS A 119 -9.80 -11.05 6.54
CA LYS A 119 -11.07 -11.03 5.77
C LYS A 119 -11.70 -12.41 5.53
N GLN A 120 -10.94 -13.51 5.67
CA GLN A 120 -11.43 -14.87 5.44
C GLN A 120 -11.93 -15.58 6.71
N LYS A 121 -11.85 -14.93 7.87
CA LYS A 121 -12.36 -15.44 9.14
C LYS A 121 -13.81 -14.97 9.38
#